data_AF-A0A1G4SXB7-F1
#
_entry.id   AF-A0A1G4SXB7-F1
#
_cell.length_a   1.000
_cell.length_b   1.000
_cell.length_c   1.000
_cell.angle_alpha   90.00
_cell.angle_beta   90.00
_cell.angle_gamma   90.00
#
_symmetry.space_group_name_H-M   'P 1'
#
loop_
_entity.id
_entity.type
_entity.pdbx_description
1 polymer ?
#
loop_
_entity_poly.entity_id
_entity_poly.type
_entity_poly.pdbx_seq_one_letter_code
_entity_poly.pdbx_strand_id
1 'polypeptide(L)'
;TWCKFFVHWYRFEHHHSGIKFLTPAERHAGKSEEILNHRKEVYEAAKAAHPERWNGREIRNWDNIDKVFLNPDKIESANDATVQQVS
;
A
#
# COMPACT_ATOMS: atom_id res chain seq x y z
N THR A 1 32.69 -2.75 -0.28
CA THR A 1 32.56 -1.28 -0.20
C THR A 1 31.23 -0.93 0.42
N TRP A 2 31.10 0.27 1.00
CA TRP A 2 29.84 0.76 1.58
C TRP A 2 28.67 0.68 0.58
N CYS A 3 28.90 1.03 -0.68
CA CYS A 3 27.86 1.01 -1.72
C CYS A 3 27.25 -0.40 -1.93
N LYS A 4 28.09 -1.45 -1.96
CA LYS A 4 27.58 -2.84 -2.09
C LYS A 4 26.68 -3.22 -0.91
N PHE A 5 27.07 -2.84 0.31
CA PHE A 5 26.25 -3.09 1.49
C PHE A 5 24.93 -2.33 1.42
N PHE A 6 24.98 -1.03 1.09
CA PHE A 6 23.80 -0.20 0.96
C PHE A 6 22.80 -0.76 -0.05
N VAL A 7 23.26 -1.14 -1.25
CA VAL A 7 22.37 -1.70 -2.29
C VAL A 7 21.71 -2.99 -1.84
N HIS A 8 22.45 -3.87 -1.14
CA HIS A 8 21.90 -5.11 -0.61
C HIS A 8 20.82 -4.83 0.44
N TRP A 9 21.14 -4.03 1.45
CA TRP A 9 20.23 -3.65 2.52
C TRP A 9 18.98 -2.96 1.98
N TYR A 10 19.14 -1.99 1.07
CA TYR A 10 18.03 -1.24 0.46
C TYR A 10 17.04 -2.18 -0.27
N ARG A 11 17.57 -3.20 -0.94
CA ARG A 11 16.78 -4.13 -1.76
C ARG A 11 16.09 -5.22 -0.95
N PHE A 12 16.72 -5.72 0.10
CA PHE A 12 16.29 -6.96 0.76
C PHE A 12 15.87 -6.82 2.22
N GLU A 13 16.28 -5.75 2.89
CA GLU A 13 16.07 -5.60 4.33
C GLU A 13 15.25 -4.35 4.65
N HIS A 14 15.53 -3.25 3.95
CA HIS A 14 14.84 -1.99 4.21
C HIS A 14 13.40 -2.01 3.71
N HIS A 15 12.46 -1.80 4.63
CA HIS A 15 11.05 -1.73 4.35
C HIS A 15 10.64 -0.29 4.00
N HIS A 16 10.13 -0.09 2.80
CA HIS A 16 9.84 1.24 2.26
C HIS A 16 8.39 1.64 2.49
N SER A 17 8.15 2.73 3.22
CA SER A 17 6.80 3.20 3.57
C SER A 17 5.92 3.48 2.34
N GLY A 18 6.51 3.98 1.25
CA GLY A 18 5.81 4.27 -0.01
C GLY A 18 5.27 3.04 -0.74
N ILE A 19 5.73 1.84 -0.38
CA ILE A 19 5.24 0.56 -0.91
C ILE A 19 4.67 -0.31 0.22
N LYS A 20 4.01 0.35 1.18
CA LYS A 20 3.38 -0.29 2.35
C LYS A 20 4.35 -1.13 3.17
N PHE A 21 5.58 -0.64 3.37
CA PHE A 21 6.64 -1.35 4.08
C PHE A 21 6.92 -2.73 3.49
N LEU A 22 6.95 -2.84 2.17
CA LEU A 22 7.58 -3.98 1.50
C LEU A 22 9.05 -3.63 1.24
N THR A 23 9.88 -4.65 1.09
CA THR A 23 11.18 -4.50 0.46
C THR A 23 11.01 -4.42 -1.06
N PRO A 24 11.95 -3.78 -1.80
CA PRO A 24 11.91 -3.80 -3.25
C PRO A 24 11.96 -5.22 -3.81
N ALA A 25 12.73 -6.13 -3.20
CA ALA A 25 12.82 -7.53 -3.61
C ALA A 25 11.47 -8.26 -3.52
N GLU A 26 10.73 -8.10 -2.41
CA GLU A 26 9.41 -8.73 -2.24
C GLU A 26 8.40 -8.22 -3.27
N ARG A 27 8.40 -6.90 -3.52
CA ARG A 27 7.52 -6.31 -4.53
C ARG A 27 7.83 -6.84 -5.92
N HIS A 28 9.09 -6.88 -6.31
CA HIS A 28 9.49 -7.42 -7.62
C HIS A 28 9.24 -8.91 -7.76
N ALA A 29 9.25 -9.66 -6.65
CA ALA A 29 8.90 -11.08 -6.62
C ALA A 29 7.39 -11.34 -6.64
N GLY A 30 6.54 -10.30 -6.70
CA GLY A 30 5.09 -10.45 -6.72
C GLY A 30 4.47 -10.86 -5.39
N LYS A 31 5.20 -10.77 -4.27
CA LYS A 31 4.75 -11.22 -2.94
C LYS A 31 3.86 -10.21 -2.20
N SER A 32 3.54 -9.09 -2.85
CA SER A 32 2.85 -7.97 -2.21
C SER A 32 1.51 -8.38 -1.63
N GLU A 33 0.69 -9.10 -2.40
CA GLU A 33 -0.65 -9.50 -1.97
C GLU A 33 -0.61 -10.43 -0.76
N GLU A 34 0.20 -11.49 -0.82
CA GLU A 34 0.37 -12.45 0.28
C GLU A 34 0.78 -11.76 1.59
N ILE A 35 1.83 -10.93 1.55
CA ILE A 35 2.38 -10.25 2.72
C ILE A 35 1.37 -9.25 3.30
N LEU A 36 0.70 -8.50 2.43
CA LEU A 36 -0.23 -7.46 2.85
C LEU A 36 -1.54 -8.02 3.40
N ASN A 37 -2.05 -9.12 2.83
CA ASN A 37 -3.19 -9.86 3.36
C ASN A 37 -2.89 -10.40 4.76
N HIS A 38 -1.72 -11.03 4.94
CA HIS A 38 -1.32 -11.51 6.26
C HIS A 38 -1.20 -10.38 7.29
N ARG A 39 -0.65 -9.21 6.90
CA ARG A 39 -0.63 -8.04 7.78
C ARG A 39 -2.02 -7.56 8.17
N LYS A 40 -2.97 -7.60 7.24
CA LYS A 40 -4.36 -7.27 7.53
C LYS A 40 -4.93 -8.19 8.61
N GLU A 41 -4.76 -9.51 8.47
CA GLU A 41 -5.21 -10.50 9.44
C GLU A 41 -4.62 -10.25 10.84
N VAL A 42 -3.31 -10.01 10.92
CA VAL A 42 -2.62 -9.72 12.18
C VAL A 42 -3.18 -8.45 12.84
N TYR A 43 -3.41 -7.39 12.06
CA TYR A 43 -3.96 -6.14 12.58
C TYR A 43 -5.42 -6.29 13.04
N GLU A 44 -6.25 -7.03 12.29
CA GLU A 44 -7.63 -7.29 12.70
C GLU A 44 -7.68 -8.12 13.98
N ALA A 45 -6.85 -9.17 14.09
CA ALA A 45 -6.75 -9.96 15.32
C ALA A 45 -6.29 -9.10 16.52
N ALA A 46 -5.30 -8.22 16.31
CA ALA A 46 -4.81 -7.32 17.34
C ALA A 46 -5.85 -6.26 17.77
N LYS A 47 -6.68 -5.78 16.83
CA LYS A 47 -7.79 -4.85 17.11
C LYS A 47 -8.93 -5.57 17.83
N ALA A 48 -9.28 -6.79 17.42
CA ALA A 48 -10.32 -7.59 18.08
C ALA A 48 -9.96 -7.95 19.53
N ALA A 49 -8.69 -8.26 19.80
CA ALA A 49 -8.20 -8.56 21.14
C ALA A 49 -8.20 -7.32 22.07
N HIS A 50 -7.98 -6.13 21.52
CA HIS A 50 -7.79 -4.89 22.27
C HIS A 50 -8.38 -3.68 21.54
N PRO A 51 -9.72 -3.60 21.41
CA PRO A 51 -10.37 -2.53 20.65
C PRO A 51 -10.13 -1.14 21.24
N GLU A 52 -9.87 -1.04 22.55
CA GLU A 52 -9.56 0.20 23.26
C GLU A 52 -8.32 0.91 22.73
N ARG A 53 -7.33 0.18 22.20
CA ARG A 53 -6.11 0.78 21.63
C ARG A 53 -6.38 1.54 20.33
N TRP A 54 -7.49 1.23 19.65
CA TRP A 54 -7.84 1.85 18.37
C TRP A 54 -8.77 3.05 18.54
N ASN A 55 -9.42 3.26 19.70
CA ASN A 55 -10.35 4.37 19.92
C ASN A 55 -11.39 4.52 18.79
N GLY A 56 -11.94 3.40 18.31
CA GLY A 56 -12.88 3.36 17.20
C GLY A 56 -12.28 3.54 15.80
N ARG A 57 -10.96 3.73 15.66
CA ARG A 57 -10.30 3.83 14.35
C ARG A 57 -10.23 2.49 13.63
N GLU A 58 -10.22 2.54 12.31
CA GLU A 58 -9.89 1.37 11.49
C GLU A 58 -8.42 0.98 11.58
N ILE A 59 -8.12 -0.26 11.21
CA ILE A 59 -6.75 -0.71 11.05
C ILE A 59 -6.07 0.05 9.90
N ARG A 60 -4.75 0.01 9.87
CA ARG A 60 -3.98 0.61 8.78
C ARG A 60 -4.40 -0.02 7.44
N ASN A 61 -4.56 0.80 6.42
CA ASN A 61 -4.82 0.32 5.06
C ASN A 61 -3.61 -0.50 4.56
N TRP A 62 -3.84 -1.79 4.41
CA TRP A 62 -2.93 -2.78 3.83
C TRP A 62 -3.41 -3.28 2.47
N ASP A 63 -4.25 -2.53 1.77
CA ASP A 63 -4.67 -2.94 0.42
C ASP A 63 -3.48 -2.90 -0.54
N ASN A 64 -3.44 -3.86 -1.46
CA ASN A 64 -2.36 -3.97 -2.43
C ASN A 64 -2.35 -2.76 -3.37
N ILE A 65 -1.15 -2.25 -3.69
CA ILE A 65 -0.97 -1.15 -4.63
C ILE A 65 -0.68 -1.74 -6.01
N ASP A 66 -1.72 -1.87 -6.83
CA ASP A 66 -1.62 -2.47 -8.15
C ASP A 66 -0.81 -1.59 -9.13
N LYS A 67 -1.17 -0.31 -9.25
CA LYS A 67 -0.55 0.62 -10.20
C LYS A 67 -0.16 1.94 -9.55
N VAL A 68 1.03 2.42 -9.89
CA VAL A 68 1.53 3.76 -9.53
C VAL A 68 2.16 4.41 -10.76
N PHE A 69 1.97 5.71 -10.91
CA PHE A 69 2.47 6.47 -12.05
C PHE A 69 3.61 7.39 -11.55
N LEU A 70 4.76 7.36 -12.23
CA LEU A 70 5.94 8.18 -11.87
C LEU A 70 5.77 9.65 -12.29
N ASN A 71 5.05 9.86 -13.39
CA ASN A 71 4.49 11.14 -13.82
C ASN A 71 3.06 10.83 -14.26
N PRO A 72 2.02 11.20 -13.49
CA PRO A 72 0.68 11.12 -14.01
C PRO A 72 0.59 12.10 -15.17
N ASP A 73 0.18 11.64 -16.35
CA ASP A 73 -0.39 12.56 -17.33
C ASP A 73 -1.52 13.32 -16.63
N LYS A 74 -1.67 14.63 -16.88
CA LYS A 74 -2.79 15.40 -16.35
C LYS A 74 -4.08 14.80 -16.92
N ILE A 75 -4.64 13.81 -16.25
CA ILE A 75 -6.02 13.42 -16.46
C ILE A 75 -6.80 14.55 -15.80
N GLU A 76 -7.30 15.47 -16.63
CA GLU A 76 -8.18 16.54 -16.21
C GLU A 76 -9.32 15.95 -15.39
N SER A 77 -9.56 16.55 -14.23
CA SER A 77 -10.68 16.23 -13.37
C SER A 77 -12.00 16.56 -14.07
N ALA A 78 -12.56 15.62 -14.82
CA ALA A 78 -13.94 15.67 -15.23
C ALA A 78 -14.80 14.97 -14.17
N ASN A 79 -15.14 15.72 -13.11
CA ASN A 79 -16.29 15.38 -12.28
C ASN A 79 -17.58 15.70 -13.08
N ASP A 80 -18.35 14.65 -13.27
CA ASP A 80 -19.80 14.46 -13.42
C ASP A 80 -20.78 15.66 -13.29
N ALA A 81 -21.98 15.44 -13.85
CA ALA A 81 -23.21 16.25 -13.96
C ALA A 81 -23.32 17.14 -15.23
N THR A 82 -24.16 16.81 -16.22
CA THR A 82 -25.62 16.86 -16.06
C THR A 82 -26.34 15.96 -17.07
N VAL A 83 -27.34 15.22 -16.58
CA VAL A 83 -28.37 14.54 -17.37
C VAL A 83 -29.23 15.57 -18.11
N GLN A 84 -29.45 15.39 -19.41
CA GLN A 84 -30.73 15.74 -20.03
C GLN A 84 -31.04 14.83 -21.23
N GLN A 85 -31.91 13.84 -20.99
CA GLN A 85 -32.80 13.32 -22.03
C GLN A 85 -33.83 14.40 -22.35
N VAL A 86 -34.03 14.73 -23.64
CA VAL A 86 -35.38 14.79 -24.21
C VAL A 86 -35.32 14.70 -25.75
N SER A 87 -36.14 13.77 -26.25
CA SER A 87 -36.88 13.69 -27.53
C SER A 87 -36.18 14.01 -28.85
#